data_AF-A0A177EG63-F1
#
_entry.id   AF-A0A177EG63-F1
#
_cell.length_a   1.000
_cell.length_b   1.000
_cell.length_c   1.000
_cell.angle_alpha   90.00
_cell.angle_beta   90.00
_cell.angle_gamma   90.00
#
_symmetry.space_group_name_H-M   'P 1'
#
loop_
_entity.id
_entity.type
_entity.pdbx_description
1 polymer ?
#
loop_
_entity_poly.entity_id
_entity_poly.type
_entity_poly.pdbx_seq_one_letter_code
_entity_poly.pdbx_strand_id
1 'polypeptide(L)'
;MDLSRLPSVSEVYGEAGSGRTSFCLAMASPEPSLWIQKFPRFPSARALSVQLDLEEVFVSQTHSVNRLLHAFRSGEVSVFVRDHGIRLIVINTLSDFFYAAKGSSGFCVALVQELKRLYTAQGVKSLLISDGMPIKRILSGFIPVSSSVAWNYALPARFLVSKSEHTGEVAVTLEKPAFQALPAQNLKILSNKVLVLSKDQGDQDFETTAQAPGALHWEHFQT
;
A
#
# COMPACT_ATOMS: atom_id res chain seq x y z
N MET A 1 -2.27 -6.97 -12.95
CA MET A 1 -0.79 -6.83 -13.02
C MET A 1 -0.16 -8.02 -12.30
N ASP A 2 1.11 -8.37 -12.54
CA ASP A 2 1.72 -9.55 -11.92
C ASP A 2 2.28 -9.26 -10.51
N LEU A 3 1.61 -9.81 -9.49
CA LEU A 3 2.02 -9.70 -8.08
C LEU A 3 3.44 -10.25 -7.87
N SER A 4 3.89 -11.25 -8.64
CA SER A 4 5.21 -11.88 -8.52
C SER A 4 6.37 -10.88 -8.65
N ARG A 5 6.14 -9.77 -9.35
CA ARG A 5 7.14 -8.72 -9.60
C ARG A 5 7.27 -7.69 -8.48
N LEU A 6 6.34 -7.67 -7.53
CA LEU A 6 6.46 -6.77 -6.36
C LEU A 6 7.53 -7.28 -5.38
N PRO A 7 8.32 -6.38 -4.78
CA PRO A 7 9.11 -6.73 -3.60
C PRO A 7 8.23 -7.12 -2.40
N SER A 8 8.85 -7.72 -1.37
CA SER A 8 8.14 -8.20 -0.18
C SER A 8 7.29 -7.12 0.49
N VAL A 9 7.83 -5.91 0.59
CA VAL A 9 7.13 -4.72 1.07
C VAL A 9 7.43 -3.58 0.12
N SER A 10 6.40 -2.82 -0.26
CA SER A 10 6.56 -1.64 -1.10
C SER A 10 5.71 -0.48 -0.59
N GLU A 11 6.24 0.73 -0.69
CA GLU A 11 5.45 1.94 -0.48
C GLU A 11 4.96 2.48 -1.82
N VAL A 12 3.70 2.91 -1.86
CA VAL A 12 3.06 3.59 -2.99
C VAL A 12 2.65 4.97 -2.50
N TYR A 13 3.17 6.02 -3.11
CA TYR A 13 2.88 7.38 -2.70
C TYR A 13 2.75 8.30 -3.91
N GLY A 14 2.15 9.45 -3.67
CA GLY A 14 1.83 10.43 -4.70
C GLY A 14 0.87 11.47 -4.14
N GLU A 15 0.54 12.47 -4.93
CA GLU A 15 -0.46 13.47 -4.55
C GLU A 15 -1.85 12.84 -4.37
N ALA A 16 -2.74 13.58 -3.70
CA ALA A 16 -4.16 13.24 -3.72
C ALA A 16 -4.66 13.22 -5.18
N GLY A 17 -5.45 12.22 -5.56
CA GLY A 17 -5.93 12.08 -6.94
C GLY A 17 -4.91 11.52 -7.94
N SER A 18 -3.67 11.23 -7.52
CA SER A 18 -2.62 10.67 -8.41
C SER A 18 -2.95 9.30 -9.00
N GLY A 19 -3.90 8.56 -8.42
CA GLY A 19 -4.21 7.18 -8.81
C GLY A 19 -3.50 6.11 -7.98
N ARG A 20 -2.78 6.47 -6.90
CA ARG A 20 -2.11 5.52 -5.99
C ARG A 20 -3.01 4.39 -5.47
N THR A 21 -4.27 4.71 -5.14
CA THR A 21 -5.24 3.71 -4.70
C THR A 21 -5.68 2.81 -5.85
N SER A 22 -5.91 3.38 -7.04
CA SER A 22 -6.24 2.63 -8.26
C SER A 22 -5.11 1.66 -8.64
N PHE A 23 -3.86 2.08 -8.51
CA PHE A 23 -2.70 1.21 -8.68
C PHE A 23 -2.75 0.02 -7.72
N CYS A 24 -3.01 0.25 -6.43
CA CYS A 24 -3.11 -0.82 -5.44
C CYS A 24 -4.27 -1.78 -5.71
N LEU A 25 -5.43 -1.26 -6.14
CA LEU A 25 -6.57 -2.10 -6.56
C LEU A 25 -6.20 -2.98 -7.77
N ALA A 26 -5.52 -2.42 -8.77
CA ALA A 26 -5.07 -3.18 -9.95
C ALA A 26 -3.97 -4.21 -9.65
N MET A 27 -3.23 -4.03 -8.55
CA MET A 27 -2.30 -5.04 -8.00
C MET A 27 -3.02 -6.09 -7.16
N ALA A 28 -4.12 -5.73 -6.53
CA ALA A 28 -4.96 -6.64 -5.76
C ALA A 28 -5.82 -7.54 -6.65
N SER A 29 -6.15 -7.15 -7.88
CA SER A 29 -6.83 -8.05 -8.82
C SER A 29 -5.80 -8.97 -9.52
N PRO A 30 -5.90 -10.32 -9.43
CA PRO A 30 -7.02 -11.15 -8.95
C PRO A 30 -6.78 -11.86 -7.59
N GLU A 31 -5.98 -11.28 -6.71
CA GLU A 31 -5.42 -11.93 -5.52
C GLU A 31 -6.28 -11.69 -4.27
N PRO A 32 -6.49 -12.71 -3.41
CA PRO A 32 -7.11 -12.52 -2.10
C PRO A 32 -6.32 -11.49 -1.28
N SER A 33 -7.00 -10.45 -0.81
CA SER A 33 -6.32 -9.28 -0.25
C SER A 33 -6.94 -8.79 1.06
N LEU A 34 -6.07 -8.37 1.99
CA LEU A 34 -6.45 -7.77 3.26
C LEU A 34 -6.10 -6.27 3.24
N TRP A 35 -7.12 -5.43 3.31
CA TRP A 35 -7.03 -3.98 3.36
C TRP A 35 -7.18 -3.50 4.80
N ILE A 36 -6.12 -2.93 5.35
CA ILE A 36 -6.11 -2.38 6.70
C ILE A 36 -6.16 -0.87 6.63
N GLN A 37 -7.12 -0.26 7.33
CA GLN A 37 -7.36 1.17 7.27
C GLN A 37 -7.71 1.74 8.65
N LYS A 38 -7.38 3.03 8.88
CA LYS A 38 -7.81 3.72 10.09
C LYS A 38 -9.22 4.27 9.97
N PHE A 39 -9.53 4.83 8.81
CA PHE A 39 -10.82 5.38 8.44
C PHE A 39 -11.45 4.54 7.34
N PRO A 40 -12.79 4.43 7.27
CA PRO A 40 -13.48 3.66 6.24
C PRO A 40 -13.33 4.34 4.86
N ARG A 41 -12.25 4.02 4.14
CA ARG A 41 -11.88 4.64 2.85
C ARG A 41 -11.66 3.62 1.73
N PHE A 42 -12.07 2.37 1.93
CA PHE A 42 -11.99 1.35 0.88
C PHE A 42 -12.94 1.74 -0.26
N PRO A 43 -12.44 1.96 -1.49
CA PRO A 43 -13.25 2.51 -2.57
C PRO A 43 -13.96 1.40 -3.36
N SER A 44 -15.03 0.81 -2.81
CA SER A 44 -15.73 -0.35 -3.38
C SER A 44 -16.19 -0.15 -4.83
N ALA A 45 -16.72 1.03 -5.18
CA ALA A 45 -17.15 1.32 -6.55
C ALA A 45 -15.98 1.27 -7.56
N ARG A 46 -14.82 1.79 -7.16
CA ARG A 46 -13.59 1.76 -7.99
C ARG A 46 -12.95 0.37 -8.00
N ALA A 47 -13.10 -0.40 -6.93
CA ALA A 47 -12.68 -1.79 -6.91
C ALA A 47 -13.44 -2.61 -7.97
N LEU A 48 -14.76 -2.43 -8.07
CA LEU A 48 -15.58 -3.07 -9.10
C LEU A 48 -15.20 -2.62 -10.52
N SER A 49 -14.87 -1.34 -10.72
CA SER A 49 -14.49 -0.84 -12.04
C SER A 49 -13.19 -1.44 -12.56
N VAL A 50 -12.29 -1.90 -11.67
CA VAL A 50 -11.07 -2.63 -12.05
C VAL A 50 -11.23 -4.15 -11.98
N GLN A 51 -12.47 -4.65 -11.91
CA GLN A 51 -12.78 -6.08 -11.85
C GLN A 51 -12.09 -6.77 -10.66
N LEU A 52 -12.03 -6.09 -9.51
CA LEU A 52 -11.63 -6.73 -8.25
C LEU A 52 -12.79 -7.59 -7.75
N ASP A 53 -12.52 -8.85 -7.45
CA ASP A 53 -13.48 -9.71 -6.78
C ASP A 53 -13.64 -9.26 -5.32
N LEU A 54 -14.81 -8.75 -4.96
CA LEU A 54 -15.07 -8.25 -3.62
C LEU A 54 -15.24 -9.38 -2.58
N GLU A 55 -15.52 -10.61 -3.02
CA GLU A 55 -15.62 -11.77 -2.11
C GLU A 55 -14.24 -12.16 -1.56
N GLU A 56 -13.19 -11.87 -2.31
CA GLU A 56 -11.79 -12.13 -1.97
C GLU A 56 -11.08 -10.92 -1.33
N VAL A 57 -11.86 -9.90 -0.93
CA VAL A 57 -11.34 -8.66 -0.34
C VAL A 57 -11.83 -8.51 1.09
N PHE A 58 -10.88 -8.60 2.02
CA PHE A 58 -11.11 -8.44 3.43
C PHE A 58 -10.71 -7.05 3.86
N VAL A 59 -11.56 -6.35 4.62
CA VAL A 59 -11.30 -5.00 5.09
C VAL A 59 -11.28 -4.99 6.61
N SER A 60 -10.14 -4.61 7.20
CA SER A 60 -9.96 -4.46 8.64
C SER A 60 -9.77 -3.00 9.02
N GLN A 61 -10.45 -2.58 10.09
CA GLN A 61 -10.33 -1.24 10.62
C GLN A 61 -9.55 -1.25 11.93
N THR A 62 -8.53 -0.40 12.04
CA THR A 62 -7.74 -0.26 13.27
C THR A 62 -7.45 1.20 13.59
N HIS A 63 -7.73 1.62 14.82
CA HIS A 63 -7.69 3.05 15.17
C HIS A 63 -6.30 3.57 15.56
N SER A 64 -5.31 2.69 15.74
CA SER A 64 -3.94 3.09 16.08
C SER A 64 -2.89 2.14 15.53
N VAL A 65 -1.70 2.67 15.24
CA VAL A 65 -0.56 1.85 14.81
C VAL A 65 -0.13 0.83 15.86
N ASN A 66 -0.33 1.14 17.15
CA ASN A 66 0.00 0.23 18.25
C ASN A 66 -0.87 -1.04 18.20
N ARG A 67 -2.18 -0.89 17.97
CA ARG A 67 -3.08 -2.03 17.81
C ARG A 67 -2.73 -2.84 16.57
N LEU A 68 -2.42 -2.18 15.46
CA LEU A 68 -1.95 -2.85 14.25
C LEU A 68 -0.70 -3.69 14.52
N LEU A 69 0.33 -3.10 15.12
CA LEU A 69 1.56 -3.81 15.47
C LEU A 69 1.32 -4.95 16.47
N HIS A 70 0.44 -4.75 17.43
CA HIS A 70 0.04 -5.80 18.36
C HIS A 70 -0.58 -6.99 17.64
N ALA A 71 -1.51 -6.76 16.70
CA ALA A 71 -2.16 -7.82 15.92
C ALA A 71 -1.15 -8.61 15.04
N PHE A 72 -0.12 -7.95 14.52
CA PHE A 72 0.98 -8.65 13.85
C PHE A 72 1.79 -9.53 14.82
N ARG A 73 2.14 -8.98 16.00
CA ARG A 73 2.99 -9.64 16.99
C ARG A 73 2.30 -10.77 17.74
N SER A 74 0.99 -10.67 17.95
CA SER A 74 0.18 -11.74 18.55
C SER A 74 -0.01 -12.92 17.59
N GLY A 75 0.31 -12.76 16.31
CA GLY A 75 0.09 -13.78 15.29
C GLY A 75 -1.34 -13.81 14.75
N GLU A 76 -2.23 -12.93 15.20
CA GLU A 76 -3.63 -12.84 14.74
C GLU A 76 -3.69 -12.62 13.22
N VAL A 77 -2.90 -11.68 12.70
CA VAL A 77 -2.83 -11.42 11.25
C VAL A 77 -2.26 -12.63 10.52
N SER A 78 -1.26 -13.31 11.10
CA SER A 78 -0.63 -14.50 10.51
C SER A 78 -1.62 -15.66 10.38
N VAL A 79 -2.47 -15.87 11.38
CA VAL A 79 -3.54 -16.89 11.35
C VAL A 79 -4.57 -16.52 10.29
N PHE A 80 -5.07 -15.29 10.31
CA PHE A 80 -6.06 -14.81 9.34
C PHE A 80 -5.59 -14.95 7.89
N VAL A 81 -4.35 -14.55 7.61
CA VAL A 81 -3.75 -14.66 6.28
C VAL A 81 -3.75 -16.10 5.79
N ARG A 82 -3.35 -17.05 6.64
CA ARG A 82 -3.31 -18.47 6.28
C ARG A 82 -4.70 -19.02 6.05
N ASP A 83 -5.63 -18.72 6.95
CA ASP A 83 -6.98 -19.29 6.96
C ASP A 83 -7.82 -18.78 5.77
N HIS A 84 -7.54 -17.56 5.29
CA HIS A 84 -8.21 -16.94 4.13
C HIS A 84 -7.35 -16.92 2.86
N GLY A 85 -6.18 -17.56 2.85
CA GLY A 85 -5.31 -17.62 1.67
C GLY A 85 -4.84 -16.24 1.16
N ILE A 86 -4.72 -15.24 2.04
CA ILE A 86 -4.36 -13.86 1.67
C ILE A 86 -2.99 -13.82 1.02
N ARG A 87 -2.90 -13.14 -0.13
CA ARG A 87 -1.68 -13.00 -0.94
C ARG A 87 -1.11 -11.59 -0.89
N LEU A 88 -1.95 -10.60 -0.62
CA LEU A 88 -1.60 -9.19 -0.56
C LEU A 88 -2.20 -8.51 0.66
N ILE A 89 -1.37 -7.79 1.42
CA ILE A 89 -1.83 -6.84 2.45
C ILE A 89 -1.67 -5.42 1.93
N VAL A 90 -2.71 -4.62 2.04
CA VAL A 90 -2.68 -3.18 1.72
C VAL A 90 -2.93 -2.38 2.99
N ILE A 91 -1.95 -1.58 3.41
CA ILE A 91 -2.16 -0.59 4.47
C ILE A 91 -2.59 0.73 3.81
N ASN A 92 -3.87 1.06 3.93
CA ASN A 92 -4.47 2.22 3.28
C ASN A 92 -4.19 3.49 4.07
N THR A 93 -3.51 4.44 3.41
CA THR A 93 -3.15 5.76 3.93
C THR A 93 -2.43 5.69 5.28
N LEU A 94 -1.18 5.23 5.22
CA LEU A 94 -0.25 5.09 6.32
C LEU A 94 -0.16 6.36 7.20
N SER A 95 -0.23 7.54 6.59
CA SER A 95 -0.22 8.84 7.29
C SER A 95 -1.33 8.96 8.35
N ASP A 96 -2.48 8.33 8.12
CA ASP A 96 -3.63 8.38 9.04
C ASP A 96 -3.26 7.82 10.42
N PHE A 97 -2.36 6.83 10.46
CA PHE A 97 -1.90 6.19 11.68
C PHE A 97 -0.90 7.03 12.47
N PHE A 98 -0.20 7.96 11.80
CA PHE A 98 0.95 8.68 12.37
C PHE A 98 0.68 10.13 12.71
N TYR A 99 -0.40 10.73 12.21
CA TYR A 99 -0.70 12.16 12.39
C TYR A 99 -0.80 12.61 13.88
N ALA A 100 -1.08 11.69 14.81
CA ALA A 100 -1.17 11.98 16.25
C ALA A 100 0.04 11.48 17.07
N ALA A 101 0.97 10.73 16.47
CA ALA A 101 2.05 10.06 17.20
C ALA A 101 3.37 10.85 17.11
N LYS A 102 3.67 11.67 18.13
CA LYS A 102 5.05 12.16 18.35
C LYS A 102 5.96 10.94 18.53
N GLY A 103 6.90 10.71 17.61
CA GLY A 103 7.79 9.53 17.61
C GLY A 103 7.48 8.44 16.57
N SER A 104 6.80 8.79 15.49
CA SER A 104 6.31 7.87 14.43
C SER A 104 7.37 6.98 13.74
N SER A 105 8.65 7.37 13.72
CA SER A 105 9.69 6.64 12.96
C SER A 105 9.95 5.22 13.46
N GLY A 106 9.90 4.99 14.78
CA GLY A 106 10.11 3.66 15.36
C GLY A 106 9.00 2.67 15.00
N PHE A 107 7.75 3.14 15.01
CA PHE A 107 6.58 2.32 14.67
C PHE A 107 6.54 1.94 13.19
N CYS A 108 6.88 2.89 12.33
CA CYS A 108 7.09 2.67 10.90
C CYS A 108 8.07 1.51 10.65
N VAL A 109 9.27 1.58 11.21
CA VAL A 109 10.29 0.52 11.01
C VAL A 109 9.81 -0.82 11.57
N ALA A 110 9.21 -0.84 12.75
CA ALA A 110 8.65 -2.05 13.34
C ALA A 110 7.58 -2.69 12.45
N LEU A 111 6.70 -1.89 11.86
CA LEU A 111 5.66 -2.40 10.96
C LEU A 111 6.26 -3.07 9.73
N VAL A 112 7.25 -2.43 9.09
CA VAL A 112 7.94 -3.02 7.93
C VAL A 112 8.65 -4.32 8.30
N GLN A 113 9.22 -4.42 9.51
CA GLN A 113 9.83 -5.66 9.99
C GLN A 113 8.80 -6.79 10.13
N GLU A 114 7.62 -6.52 10.71
CA GLU A 114 6.58 -7.55 10.84
C GLU A 114 6.04 -7.99 9.46
N LEU A 115 5.86 -7.05 8.52
CA LEU A 115 5.45 -7.38 7.15
C LEU A 115 6.50 -8.24 6.41
N LYS A 116 7.79 -7.95 6.59
CA LYS A 116 8.87 -8.79 6.05
C LYS A 116 8.91 -10.18 6.66
N ARG A 117 8.62 -10.31 7.97
CA ARG A 117 8.49 -11.62 8.62
C ARG A 117 7.34 -12.40 8.04
N LEU A 118 6.19 -11.76 7.84
CA LEU A 118 5.03 -12.40 7.23
C LEU A 118 5.31 -12.86 5.80
N TYR A 119 5.99 -12.05 4.99
CA TYR A 119 6.47 -12.47 3.66
C TYR A 119 7.39 -13.69 3.73
N THR A 120 8.34 -13.70 4.67
CA THR A 120 9.29 -14.81 4.81
C THR A 120 8.59 -16.11 5.23
N ALA A 121 7.57 -16.01 6.09
CA ALA A 121 6.84 -17.15 6.61
C ALA A 121 5.77 -17.68 5.64
N GLN A 122 5.10 -16.79 4.89
CA GLN A 122 3.88 -17.12 4.14
C GLN A 122 3.85 -16.60 2.69
N GLY A 123 4.90 -15.91 2.23
CA GLY A 123 4.99 -15.39 0.86
C GLY A 123 4.10 -14.17 0.57
N VAL A 124 3.42 -13.62 1.59
CA VAL A 124 2.49 -12.49 1.47
C VAL A 124 3.23 -11.20 1.16
N LYS A 125 2.77 -10.46 0.14
CA LYS A 125 3.33 -9.16 -0.20
C LYS A 125 2.57 -8.03 0.47
N SER A 126 3.21 -6.87 0.60
CA SER A 126 2.58 -5.73 1.26
C SER A 126 2.76 -4.43 0.47
N LEU A 127 1.66 -3.69 0.32
CA LEU A 127 1.62 -2.34 -0.22
C LEU A 127 1.23 -1.34 0.87
N LEU A 128 2.04 -0.31 1.05
CA LEU A 128 1.80 0.78 2.01
C LEU A 128 1.46 2.04 1.23
N ILE A 129 0.21 2.50 1.31
CA ILE A 129 -0.20 3.74 0.63
C ILE A 129 0.17 4.92 1.54
N SER A 130 1.02 5.82 1.08
CA SER A 130 1.41 7.04 1.83
C SER A 130 1.01 8.30 1.06
N ASP A 131 0.81 9.40 1.78
CA ASP A 131 0.67 10.71 1.14
C ASP A 131 2.03 11.23 0.67
N GLY A 132 2.07 11.78 -0.54
CA GLY A 132 3.18 12.62 -0.98
C GLY A 132 3.01 14.04 -0.46
N MET A 133 4.06 14.59 0.17
CA MET A 133 4.18 16.02 0.45
C MET A 133 5.03 16.69 -0.63
N PRO A 134 4.62 17.86 -1.13
CA PRO A 134 5.44 18.65 -2.03
C PRO A 134 6.71 19.13 -1.30
N ILE A 135 7.88 18.98 -1.93
CA ILE A 135 9.11 19.60 -1.42
C ILE A 135 9.03 21.10 -1.71
N LYS A 136 8.59 21.89 -0.72
CA LYS A 136 8.73 23.35 -0.76
C LYS A 136 10.20 23.74 -0.54
N ARG A 137 11.07 23.50 -1.52
CA ARG A 137 12.36 24.21 -1.71
C ARG A 137 13.07 23.67 -2.97
N ILE A 138 13.03 24.49 -4.02
CA ILE A 138 14.01 24.56 -5.14
C ILE A 138 13.98 23.41 -6.17
N LEU A 139 13.49 22.21 -5.84
CA LEU A 139 13.32 21.11 -6.80
C LEU A 139 11.83 20.72 -6.86
N SER A 140 11.23 20.76 -8.05
CA SER A 140 9.88 20.23 -8.30
C SER A 140 9.88 18.72 -8.02
N GLY A 141 9.39 18.29 -6.86
CA GLY A 141 9.34 16.89 -6.47
C GLY A 141 8.50 16.63 -5.22
N PHE A 142 8.04 15.39 -5.05
CA PHE A 142 7.26 14.93 -3.90
C PHE A 142 8.08 13.97 -3.03
N ILE A 143 7.96 14.10 -1.71
CA ILE A 143 8.49 13.14 -0.74
C ILE A 143 7.35 12.56 0.10
N PRO A 144 7.37 11.28 0.47
CA PRO A 144 6.34 10.73 1.34
C PRO A 144 6.46 11.34 2.74
N VAL A 145 5.33 11.47 3.45
CA VAL A 145 5.28 11.96 4.86
C VAL A 145 6.18 11.14 5.80
N SER A 146 6.44 9.89 5.45
CA SER A 146 7.22 8.90 6.17
C SER A 146 8.75 9.04 6.02
N SER A 147 9.27 10.16 5.48
CA SER A 147 10.65 10.38 4.99
C SER A 147 11.80 10.29 6.00
N SER A 148 11.64 9.63 7.15
CA SER A 148 12.77 9.31 8.02
C SER A 148 13.78 8.44 7.28
N VAL A 149 15.08 8.67 7.52
CA VAL A 149 16.17 7.86 6.95
C VAL A 149 15.95 6.37 7.23
N ALA A 150 15.54 6.04 8.46
CA ALA A 150 15.28 4.66 8.87
C ALA A 150 14.16 3.99 8.05
N TRP A 151 13.08 4.72 7.74
CA TRP A 151 12.01 4.23 6.87
C TRP A 151 12.50 3.97 5.44
N ASN A 152 13.25 4.92 4.88
CA ASN A 152 13.84 4.78 3.56
C ASN A 152 14.75 3.55 3.45
N TYR A 153 15.51 3.21 4.50
CA TYR A 153 16.32 1.98 4.53
C TYR A 153 15.48 0.72 4.74
N ALA A 154 14.41 0.79 5.54
CA ALA A 154 13.58 -0.37 5.84
C ALA A 154 12.84 -0.87 4.59
N LEU A 155 12.44 0.02 3.68
CA LEU A 155 11.65 -0.35 2.50
C LEU A 155 12.48 -0.93 1.34
N PRO A 156 12.11 -2.13 0.83
CA PRO A 156 12.68 -2.70 -0.38
C PRO A 156 12.41 -1.88 -1.65
N ALA A 157 11.20 -1.34 -1.82
CA ALA A 157 10.84 -0.52 -2.98
C ALA A 157 9.85 0.59 -2.66
N ARG A 158 9.88 1.61 -3.52
CA ARG A 158 9.03 2.80 -3.46
C ARG A 158 8.54 3.16 -4.86
N PHE A 159 7.23 3.29 -5.01
CA PHE A 159 6.54 3.66 -6.23
C PHE A 159 5.95 5.06 -6.08
N LEU A 160 6.44 6.00 -6.87
CA LEU A 160 5.81 7.31 -7.06
C LEU A 160 4.73 7.17 -8.13
N VAL A 161 3.50 7.50 -7.77
CA VAL A 161 2.38 7.59 -8.69
C VAL A 161 2.06 9.07 -8.92
N SER A 162 2.06 9.48 -10.18
CA SER A 162 1.78 10.85 -10.60
C SER A 162 0.73 10.85 -11.71
N LYS A 163 -0.20 11.81 -11.67
CA LYS A 163 -1.19 12.02 -12.73
C LYS A 163 -0.85 13.32 -13.46
N SER A 164 -0.71 13.24 -14.77
CA SER A 164 -0.53 14.42 -15.63
C SER A 164 -1.79 15.28 -15.59
N GLU A 165 -1.66 16.56 -15.24
CA GLU A 165 -2.79 17.50 -15.22
C GLU A 165 -3.37 17.74 -16.62
N HIS A 166 -2.53 17.71 -17.65
CA HIS A 166 -2.94 18.01 -19.03
C HIS A 166 -3.55 16.81 -19.75
N THR A 167 -2.97 15.62 -19.56
CA THR A 167 -3.38 14.40 -20.28
C THR A 167 -4.25 13.47 -19.44
N GLY A 168 -4.27 13.64 -18.12
CA GLY A 168 -4.89 12.70 -17.19
C GLY A 168 -4.14 11.37 -17.06
N GLU A 169 -3.02 11.20 -17.78
CA GLU A 169 -2.24 9.97 -17.78
C GLU A 169 -1.60 9.73 -16.41
N VAL A 170 -1.73 8.50 -15.92
CA VAL A 170 -1.09 8.06 -14.68
C VAL A 170 0.24 7.41 -15.03
N ALA A 171 1.32 7.92 -14.43
CA ALA A 171 2.65 7.36 -14.51
C ALA A 171 3.05 6.78 -13.15
N VAL A 172 3.66 5.59 -13.16
CA VAL A 172 4.21 4.92 -11.98
C VAL A 172 5.72 4.81 -12.14
N THR A 173 6.46 5.45 -11.25
CA THR A 173 7.93 5.47 -11.24
C THR A 173 8.46 4.67 -10.06
N LEU A 174 9.33 3.70 -10.33
CA LEU A 174 10.06 2.98 -9.28
C LEU A 174 11.28 3.81 -8.87
N GLU A 175 11.24 4.45 -7.70
CA GLU A 175 12.35 5.29 -7.22
C GLU A 175 13.48 4.51 -6.53
N LYS A 176 13.17 3.32 -6.01
CA LYS A 176 14.15 2.47 -5.34
C LYS A 176 13.97 1.02 -5.78
N PRO A 177 14.88 0.45 -6.61
CA PRO A 177 14.98 -0.99 -6.71
C PRO A 177 15.63 -1.52 -5.42
N ALA A 178 15.14 -2.65 -4.92
CA ALA A 178 15.84 -3.37 -3.87
C ALA A 178 17.29 -3.57 -4.33
N PHE A 179 18.26 -3.13 -3.52
CA PHE A 179 19.66 -3.53 -3.70
C PHE A 179 19.72 -5.06 -3.60
N GLN A 180 19.57 -5.76 -4.72
CA GLN A 180 20.32 -6.99 -4.90
C GLN A 180 21.75 -6.53 -5.09
N ALA A 181 22.62 -6.85 -4.13
CA ALA A 181 24.04 -6.90 -4.39
C ALA A 181 24.27 -7.96 -5.49
N LEU A 182 24.12 -7.56 -6.74
CA LEU A 182 24.68 -8.30 -7.87
C LEU A 182 26.20 -8.15 -7.76
N PRO A 183 26.98 -9.23 -7.85
CA PRO A 183 28.43 -9.11 -7.96
C PRO A 183 28.74 -8.18 -9.13
N ALA A 184 29.63 -7.23 -8.90
CA ALA A 184 29.95 -6.13 -9.80
C ALA A 184 30.57 -6.65 -11.10
N GLN A 185 29.75 -7.12 -12.03
CA GLN A 185 30.06 -7.37 -13.43
C GLN A 185 28.74 -7.69 -14.15
N ASN A 186 28.39 -6.84 -15.12
CA ASN A 186 27.23 -6.94 -16.02
C ASN A 186 25.90 -6.37 -15.53
N LEU A 187 25.83 -5.05 -15.27
CA LEU A 187 24.58 -4.30 -15.34
C LEU A 187 24.56 -3.42 -16.60
N LYS A 188 24.03 -3.99 -17.68
CA LYS A 188 23.43 -3.22 -18.77
C LYS A 188 22.11 -2.70 -18.21
N ILE A 189 22.04 -1.39 -17.97
CA ILE A 189 20.83 -0.69 -17.52
C ILE A 189 19.72 -0.96 -18.54
N LEU A 190 18.76 -1.82 -18.19
CA LEU A 190 17.53 -1.97 -18.96
C LEU A 190 16.61 -0.80 -18.59
N SER A 191 16.27 -0.02 -19.60
CA SER A 191 15.68 1.31 -19.55
C SER A 191 14.36 1.41 -18.76
N ASN A 192 14.15 2.60 -18.19
CA ASN A 192 12.87 3.17 -17.73
C ASN A 192 11.68 2.68 -18.58
N LYS A 193 10.84 1.80 -18.01
CA LYS A 193 9.52 1.51 -18.56
C LYS A 193 8.50 2.33 -17.80
N VAL A 194 8.01 3.39 -18.43
CA VAL A 194 6.76 4.07 -18.04
C VAL A 194 5.61 3.13 -18.38
N LEU A 195 4.84 2.72 -17.37
CA LEU A 195 3.58 2.01 -17.58
C LEU A 195 2.48 3.07 -17.72
N VAL A 196 1.95 3.22 -18.94
CA VAL A 196 0.79 4.07 -19.23
C VAL A 196 -0.46 3.21 -19.05
N LEU A 197 -1.31 3.55 -18.09
CA LEU A 197 -2.66 2.99 -17.98
C LEU A 197 -3.62 3.89 -18.77
N SER A 198 -4.22 3.37 -19.83
CA SER A 198 -5.07 4.14 -20.75
C SER A 198 -6.50 4.37 -20.21
N LYS A 199 -6.85 5.66 -20.12
CA LYS A 199 -8.16 6.34 -20.22
C LYS A 199 -9.41 5.67 -19.58
N ASP A 200 -9.78 6.17 -18.40
CA ASP A 200 -11.12 6.07 -17.82
C ASP A 200 -12.08 7.08 -18.47
N GLN A 201 -13.30 6.63 -18.77
CA GLN A 201 -14.48 7.49 -18.96
C GLN A 201 -15.28 7.51 -17.65
N GLY A 202 -15.49 8.70 -17.09
CA GLY A 202 -16.58 8.98 -16.17
C GLY A 202 -16.19 9.28 -14.73
N ASP A 203 -15.64 10.48 -14.47
CA ASP A 203 -15.70 11.11 -13.16
C ASP A 203 -17.03 11.89 -13.05
N GLN A 204 -17.96 11.40 -12.24
CA GLN A 204 -18.88 12.25 -11.48
C GLN A 204 -18.91 11.74 -10.04
N ASP A 205 -18.50 12.61 -9.13
CA ASP A 205 -18.50 12.38 -7.69
C ASP A 205 -19.94 12.11 -7.21
N PHE A 206 -20.17 10.88 -6.74
CA PHE A 206 -21.28 10.55 -5.85
C PHE A 206 -20.73 9.80 -4.65
N GLU A 207 -20.66 10.49 -3.52
CA GLU A 207 -20.48 9.88 -2.21
C GLU A 207 -21.67 8.97 -1.92
N THR A 208 -21.49 7.67 -2.07
CA THR A 208 -22.36 6.66 -1.46
C THR A 208 -21.50 5.66 -0.70
N THR A 209 -21.57 5.76 0.63
CA THR A 209 -21.04 4.78 1.58
C THR A 209 -21.87 3.50 1.50
N ALA A 210 -21.55 2.63 0.54
CA ALA A 210 -22.00 1.25 0.58
C ALA A 210 -21.10 0.46 1.54
N GLN A 211 -21.67 -0.07 2.62
CA GLN A 211 -21.00 -1.05 3.47
C GLN A 211 -20.69 -2.29 2.64
N ALA A 212 -19.41 -2.64 2.55
CA ALA A 212 -19.01 -3.95 2.04
C ALA A 212 -19.60 -5.04 2.97
N PRO A 213 -20.19 -6.11 2.41
CA PRO A 213 -20.66 -7.23 3.22
C PRO A 213 -19.43 -7.86 3.89
N GLY A 214 -19.37 -7.83 5.23
CA GLY A 214 -18.28 -8.45 5.99
C GLY A 214 -17.36 -7.50 6.77
N ALA A 215 -17.80 -6.29 7.15
CA ALA A 215 -17.11 -5.50 8.15
C ALA A 215 -17.09 -6.23 9.51
N LEU A 216 -16.05 -7.02 9.78
CA LEU A 216 -15.81 -7.64 11.08
C LEU A 216 -15.39 -6.54 12.07
N HIS A 217 -16.33 -6.18 12.94
CA HIS A 217 -16.05 -5.43 14.16
C HIS A 217 -15.47 -6.41 15.20
N TRP A 218 -14.21 -6.19 15.59
CA TRP A 218 -13.60 -6.92 16.70
C TRP A 218 -14.08 -6.33 18.03
N GLU A 219 -15.18 -6.86 18.58
CA GLU A 219 -15.56 -6.64 19.97
C GLU A 219 -15.25 -7.89 20.81
N HIS A 220 -14.26 -7.75 21.69
CA HIS A 220 -14.03 -8.48 22.94
C HIS A 220 -14.29 -10.00 22.99
N PHE A 221 -13.22 -10.80 22.95
CA PHE A 221 -13.15 -12.03 23.75
C PHE A 221 -12.63 -11.67 25.14
N GLN A 222 -13.50 -11.62 26.14
CA GLN A 222 -13.11 -11.78 27.54
C GLN A 222 -13.08 -13.28 27.83
N THR A 223 -11.95 -13.76 28.38
CA THR A 223 -11.82 -15.08 29.01
C THR A 223 -12.67 -15.18 30.27
#